data_AF-A0A9X2YPS0-F1
#
_entry.id   AF-A0A9X2YPS0-F1
#
_cell.length_a   1.000
_cell.length_b   1.000
_cell.length_c   1.000
_cell.angle_alpha   90.00
_cell.angle_beta   90.00
_cell.angle_gamma   90.00
#
_symmetry.space_group_name_H-M   'P 1'
#
loop_
_entity.id
_entity.type
_entity.pdbx_description
1 polymer ?
#
loop_
_entity_poly.entity_id
_entity_poly.type
_entity_poly.pdbx_seq_one_letter_code
_entity_poly.pdbx_strand_id
1 'polypeptide(L)'
;MFANIGWGEMLLLVIAGLVILGPERLPGAIRWTSGALRQARDYVSGATTQLRQDLGPEFDDLREPLSELQKLRGMTPRAALTKHLLDGDDSIFTAFDKPTEKPVSAPTPPVPPAAGTEPAEQPGPTTRASTRFDTDAT
;
A
#
# COMPACT_ATOMS: atom_id res chain seq x y z
N MET A 1 16.25 -0.75 -11.92
CA MET A 1 17.24 -0.24 -10.94
C MET A 1 16.56 0.31 -9.68
N PHE A 2 15.44 1.03 -9.78
CA PHE A 2 14.69 1.52 -8.61
C PHE A 2 13.77 0.49 -7.92
N ALA A 3 13.56 -0.69 -8.51
CA ALA A 3 12.71 -1.73 -7.93
C ALA A 3 13.29 -2.41 -6.67
N ASN A 4 14.54 -2.08 -6.31
CA ASN A 4 15.20 -2.52 -5.06
C ASN A 4 15.14 -1.45 -3.96
N ILE A 5 14.41 -0.33 -4.15
CA ILE A 5 14.13 0.59 -3.04
C ILE A 5 13.14 -0.13 -2.11
N GLY A 6 13.62 -0.56 -0.96
CA GLY A 6 12.79 -1.05 0.12
C GLY A 6 12.36 0.10 1.05
N TRP A 7 11.61 -0.26 2.09
CA TRP A 7 11.18 0.68 3.13
C TRP A 7 12.37 1.37 3.83
N GLY A 8 13.49 0.67 3.98
CA GLY A 8 14.72 1.21 4.58
C GLY A 8 15.35 2.33 3.74
N GLU A 9 15.44 2.14 2.42
CA GLU A 9 15.96 3.14 1.50
C GLU A 9 15.03 4.36 1.40
N MET A 10 13.71 4.16 1.45
CA MET A 10 12.76 5.28 1.51
C MET A 10 12.95 6.14 2.77
N LEU A 11 13.14 5.51 3.92
CA LEU A 11 13.43 6.24 5.17
C LEU A 11 14.76 7.00 5.04
N LEU A 12 15.78 6.37 4.46
CA LEU A 12 17.07 7.01 4.21
C LEU A 12 16.95 8.21 3.27
N LEU A 13 16.15 8.14 2.21
CA LEU A 13 15.89 9.25 1.29
C LEU A 13 15.15 10.40 1.98
N VAL A 14 14.18 10.09 2.85
CA VAL A 14 13.47 11.10 3.64
C VAL A 14 14.45 11.82 4.57
N ILE A 15 15.28 11.06 5.31
CA ILE A 15 16.31 11.63 6.19
C ILE A 15 17.33 12.45 5.39
N ALA A 16 17.82 11.94 4.26
CA ALA A 16 18.74 12.66 3.40
C ALA A 16 18.11 13.97 2.87
N GLY A 17 16.85 13.92 2.45
CA GLY A 17 16.09 15.10 2.03
C GLY A 17 15.92 16.13 3.16
N LEU A 18 15.60 15.66 4.38
CA LEU A 18 15.51 16.50 5.59
C LEU A 18 16.85 17.16 5.92
N VAL A 19 17.97 16.47 5.78
CA VAL A 19 19.31 17.01 6.08
C VAL A 19 19.80 17.97 5.00
N ILE A 20 19.63 17.62 3.72
CA ILE A 20 20.13 18.41 2.59
C ILE A 20 19.32 19.70 2.45
N LEU A 21 17.98 19.61 2.49
CA LEU A 21 17.09 20.73 2.24
C LEU A 21 16.68 21.45 3.54
N GLY A 22 16.66 20.75 4.66
CA GLY A 22 16.15 21.22 5.95
C GLY A 22 14.67 20.86 6.17
N PRO A 23 14.27 20.45 7.40
CA PRO A 23 12.90 20.06 7.72
C PRO A 23 11.85 21.16 7.49
N GLU A 24 12.26 22.41 7.59
CA GLU A 24 11.39 23.60 7.48
C GLU A 24 11.12 23.95 6.02
N ARG A 25 12.01 23.53 5.10
CA ARG A 25 11.95 23.87 3.68
C ARG A 25 11.28 22.80 2.83
N LEU A 26 11.39 21.53 3.23
CA LEU A 26 10.68 20.40 2.61
C LEU A 26 9.18 20.63 2.41
N PRO A 27 8.39 21.01 3.42
CA PRO A 27 6.95 21.25 3.24
C PRO A 27 6.68 22.43 2.31
N GLY A 28 7.55 23.44 2.29
CA GLY A 28 7.47 24.56 1.34
C GLY A 28 7.73 24.11 -0.10
N ALA A 29 8.77 23.30 -0.31
CA ALA A 29 9.12 22.75 -1.62
C ALA A 29 8.02 21.84 -2.18
N ILE A 30 7.41 20.99 -1.36
CA ILE A 30 6.27 20.15 -1.77
C ILE A 30 5.08 21.02 -2.21
N ARG A 31 4.79 22.11 -1.49
CA ARG A 31 3.71 23.04 -1.85
C ARG A 31 3.99 23.75 -3.18
N TRP A 32 5.23 24.18 -3.41
CA TRP A 32 5.62 24.80 -4.67
C TRP A 32 5.54 23.81 -5.83
N THR A 33 6.13 22.63 -5.69
CA THR A 33 6.15 21.60 -6.73
C THR A 33 4.74 21.10 -7.06
N SER A 34 3.87 20.91 -6.06
CA SER A 34 2.48 20.52 -6.29
C SER A 34 1.67 21.60 -7.00
N GLY A 35 1.89 22.87 -6.67
CA GLY A 35 1.32 24.01 -7.39
C GLY A 35 1.82 24.08 -8.83
N ALA A 36 3.13 23.98 -9.04
CA ALA A 36 3.75 23.99 -10.36
C ALA A 36 3.27 22.82 -11.24
N LEU A 37 3.13 21.63 -10.67
CA LEU A 37 2.62 20.45 -11.37
C LEU A 37 1.16 20.62 -11.80
N ARG A 38 0.32 21.20 -10.93
CA ARG A 38 -1.07 21.53 -11.28
C ARG A 38 -1.12 22.53 -12.41
N GLN A 39 -0.40 23.64 -12.28
CA GLN A 39 -0.36 24.68 -13.30
C GLN A 39 0.18 24.16 -14.64
N ALA A 40 1.20 23.31 -14.62
CA ALA A 40 1.71 22.64 -15.82
C ALA A 40 0.65 21.73 -16.43
N ARG A 41 -0.06 20.92 -15.63
CA ARG A 41 -1.15 20.07 -16.12
C ARG A 41 -2.28 20.89 -16.74
N ASP A 42 -2.65 22.00 -16.13
CA ASP A 42 -3.71 22.89 -16.62
C ASP A 42 -3.30 23.55 -17.95
N TYR A 43 -2.05 24.03 -18.04
CA TYR A 43 -1.48 24.56 -19.28
C TYR A 43 -1.43 23.53 -20.41
N VAL A 44 -0.93 22.32 -20.13
CA VAL A 44 -0.86 21.23 -21.10
C VAL A 44 -2.27 20.82 -21.55
N SER A 45 -3.23 20.75 -20.63
CA SER A 45 -4.62 20.42 -20.95
C SER A 45 -5.27 21.50 -21.81
N GLY A 46 -5.05 22.78 -21.49
CA GLY A 46 -5.55 23.91 -22.27
C GLY A 46 -4.99 23.95 -23.67
N ALA A 47 -3.67 23.81 -23.81
CA ALA A 47 -3.01 23.74 -25.11
C ALA A 47 -3.51 22.53 -25.93
N THR A 48 -3.63 21.36 -25.32
CA THR A 48 -4.16 20.15 -25.97
C THR A 48 -5.58 20.36 -26.48
N THR A 49 -6.44 21.02 -25.70
CA THR A 49 -7.81 21.37 -26.11
C THR A 49 -7.80 22.33 -27.30
N GLN A 50 -6.91 23.32 -27.29
CA GLN A 50 -6.80 24.30 -28.36
C GLN A 50 -6.28 23.67 -29.66
N LEU A 51 -5.26 22.80 -29.58
CA LEU A 51 -4.78 22.00 -30.71
C LEU A 51 -5.86 21.06 -31.25
N ARG A 52 -6.65 20.42 -30.38
CA ARG A 52 -7.78 19.58 -30.77
C ARG A 52 -8.86 20.38 -31.51
N GLN A 53 -9.03 21.65 -31.15
CA GLN A 53 -10.01 22.54 -31.74
C GLN A 53 -9.55 23.10 -33.09
N ASP A 54 -8.25 23.39 -33.23
CA ASP A 54 -7.65 23.98 -34.43
C ASP A 54 -7.24 22.95 -35.50
N LEU A 55 -6.76 21.76 -35.10
CA LEU A 55 -6.27 20.72 -36.01
C LEU A 55 -7.33 19.64 -36.32
N GLY A 56 -8.42 19.58 -35.55
CA GLY A 56 -9.50 18.62 -35.79
C GLY A 56 -9.01 17.15 -35.82
N PRO A 57 -9.46 16.31 -36.78
CA PRO A 57 -9.23 14.87 -36.80
C PRO A 57 -7.75 14.44 -36.83
N GLU A 58 -6.83 15.32 -37.25
CA GLU A 58 -5.38 15.07 -37.24
C GLU A 58 -4.83 14.87 -35.81
N PHE A 59 -5.53 15.34 -34.78
CA PHE A 59 -5.17 15.07 -33.38
C PHE A 59 -5.49 13.63 -32.96
N ASP A 60 -6.49 12.99 -33.58
CA ASP A 60 -6.85 11.60 -33.24
C ASP A 60 -5.80 10.60 -33.71
N ASP A 61 -5.10 10.88 -34.81
CA ASP A 61 -3.94 10.09 -35.28
C ASP A 61 -2.75 10.15 -34.30
N LEU A 62 -2.60 11.25 -33.55
CA LEU A 62 -1.59 11.36 -32.47
C LEU A 62 -2.06 10.70 -31.17
N ARG A 63 -3.37 10.51 -31.02
CA ARG A 63 -3.97 9.95 -29.82
C ARG A 63 -3.74 8.45 -29.73
N GLU A 64 -3.69 7.76 -30.85
CA GLU A 64 -3.40 6.33 -30.96
C GLU A 64 -1.99 5.98 -30.42
N PRO A 65 -0.88 6.59 -30.91
CA PRO A 65 0.46 6.34 -30.38
C PRO A 65 0.62 6.80 -28.93
N LEU A 66 -0.02 7.90 -28.51
CA LEU A 66 -0.03 8.32 -27.10
C LEU A 66 -0.76 7.30 -26.21
N SER A 67 -1.87 6.75 -26.68
CA SER A 67 -2.64 5.73 -25.97
C SER A 67 -1.88 4.41 -25.89
N GLU A 68 -1.16 4.01 -26.94
CA GLU A 68 -0.26 2.86 -26.91
C GLU A 68 0.85 3.03 -25.88
N LEU A 69 1.49 4.21 -25.81
CA LEU A 69 2.50 4.51 -24.79
C LEU A 69 1.93 4.49 -23.37
N GLN A 70 0.72 5.01 -23.17
CA GLN A 70 0.03 4.94 -21.88
C GLN A 70 -0.36 3.50 -21.51
N LYS A 71 -0.81 2.70 -22.48
CA LYS A 71 -1.14 1.28 -22.31
C LYS A 71 0.11 0.46 -21.96
N LEU A 72 1.24 0.77 -22.60
CA LEU A 72 2.55 0.16 -22.32
C LEU A 72 3.09 0.57 -20.94
N ARG A 73 2.80 1.79 -20.48
CA ARG A 73 3.11 2.24 -19.10
C ARG A 73 2.17 1.62 -18.06
N GLY A 74 0.91 1.39 -18.42
CA GLY A 74 -0.13 0.76 -17.59
C GLY A 74 0.09 -0.73 -17.37
N MET A 75 0.67 -1.44 -18.34
CA MET A 75 1.37 -2.70 -18.10
C MET A 75 2.69 -2.38 -17.41
N THR A 76 2.64 -2.16 -16.09
CA THR A 76 3.85 -1.87 -15.34
C THR A 76 4.93 -2.91 -15.68
N PRO A 77 6.19 -2.53 -15.92
CA PRO A 77 7.26 -3.48 -16.23
C PRO A 77 7.33 -4.61 -15.21
N ARG A 78 6.95 -4.31 -13.96
CA ARG A 78 6.76 -5.28 -12.88
C ARG A 78 5.62 -6.25 -13.18
N ALA A 79 4.42 -5.79 -13.53
CA ALA A 79 3.30 -6.67 -13.91
C ALA A 79 3.57 -7.49 -15.18
N ALA A 80 4.28 -6.93 -16.18
CA ALA A 80 4.68 -7.68 -17.36
C ALA A 80 5.71 -8.78 -17.01
N LEU A 81 6.67 -8.48 -16.13
CA LEU A 81 7.67 -9.43 -15.67
C LEU A 81 7.09 -10.49 -14.72
N THR A 82 6.20 -10.11 -13.79
CA THR A 82 5.46 -11.06 -12.93
C THR A 82 4.60 -11.99 -13.78
N LYS A 83 3.92 -11.50 -14.82
CA LYS A 83 3.12 -12.35 -15.72
C LYS A 83 3.95 -13.25 -16.62
N HIS A 84 5.16 -12.87 -16.99
CA HIS A 84 5.97 -13.64 -17.92
C HIS A 84 7.02 -14.54 -17.25
N LEU A 85 7.49 -14.20 -16.05
CA LEU A 85 8.49 -14.99 -15.30
C LEU A 85 7.95 -15.65 -14.04
N LEU A 86 6.87 -15.14 -13.47
CA LEU A 86 6.35 -15.57 -12.17
C LEU A 86 4.91 -16.06 -12.24
N ASP A 87 4.37 -16.24 -13.46
CA ASP A 87 3.00 -16.73 -13.74
C ASP A 87 1.90 -15.99 -12.94
N GLY A 88 2.16 -14.72 -12.60
CA GLY A 88 1.25 -13.91 -11.77
C GLY A 88 1.42 -14.04 -10.25
N ASP A 89 2.39 -14.83 -9.76
CA ASP A 89 2.68 -15.00 -8.33
C ASP A 89 3.55 -13.86 -7.77
N ASP A 90 2.92 -12.80 -7.26
CA ASP A 90 3.63 -11.70 -6.60
C ASP A 90 4.15 -12.04 -5.19
N SER A 91 3.92 -13.27 -4.68
CA SER A 91 4.25 -13.69 -3.32
C SER A 91 5.73 -13.52 -2.98
N ILE A 92 6.61 -13.83 -3.94
CA ILE A 92 8.06 -13.67 -3.80
C ILE A 92 8.42 -12.21 -3.56
N PHE A 93 7.84 -11.29 -4.33
CA PHE A 93 8.09 -9.86 -4.18
C PHE A 93 7.54 -9.31 -2.86
N THR A 94 6.37 -9.76 -2.42
CA THR A 94 5.80 -9.34 -1.12
C THR A 94 6.54 -9.94 0.08
N ALA A 95 7.15 -11.12 -0.05
CA ALA A 95 7.95 -11.73 1.01
C ALA A 95 9.26 -10.95 1.25
N PHE A 96 9.84 -10.34 0.21
CA PHE A 96 10.99 -9.44 0.34
C PHE A 96 10.60 -8.05 0.91
N ASP A 97 9.35 -7.61 0.71
CA ASP A 97 8.87 -6.29 1.17
C ASP A 97 8.49 -6.27 2.66
N LYS A 98 8.13 -7.43 3.25
CA LYS A 98 7.86 -7.57 4.68
C LYS A 98 9.18 -7.74 5.47
N PRO A 99 9.62 -6.75 6.27
CA PRO A 99 10.75 -6.95 7.18
C PRO A 99 10.25 -7.82 8.34
N THR A 100 10.50 -9.12 8.24
CA THR A 100 10.67 -10.07 9.35
C THR A 100 9.78 -9.85 10.58
N GLU A 101 8.47 -10.05 10.47
CA GLU A 101 7.68 -10.47 11.63
C GLU A 101 7.94 -11.96 11.85
N LYS A 102 8.80 -12.29 12.81
CA LYS A 102 8.94 -13.66 13.35
C LYS A 102 7.75 -13.94 14.26
N PRO A 103 6.88 -14.92 14.00
CA PRO A 103 6.24 -15.63 15.08
C PRO A 103 7.23 -16.70 15.55
N VAL A 104 7.92 -16.44 16.66
CA VAL A 104 8.51 -17.54 17.44
C VAL A 104 7.35 -18.29 18.09
N SER A 105 6.85 -19.31 17.39
CA SER A 105 6.12 -20.41 18.02
C SER A 105 7.11 -21.53 18.25
N ALA A 106 7.80 -21.49 19.39
CA ALA A 106 8.46 -22.67 19.94
C ALA A 106 7.38 -23.54 20.64
N PRO A 107 7.42 -24.88 20.50
CA PRO A 107 6.46 -25.75 21.15
C PRO A 107 6.83 -25.89 22.63
N THR A 108 5.92 -25.52 23.53
CA THR A 108 6.07 -25.81 24.96
C THR A 108 5.78 -27.31 25.20
N PRO A 109 6.68 -28.09 25.83
CA PRO A 109 6.42 -29.49 26.17
C PRO A 109 5.38 -29.62 27.30
N PRO A 110 4.60 -30.72 27.36
CA PRO A 110 3.58 -30.92 28.38
C PRO A 110 4.22 -31.33 29.71
N VAL A 111 3.89 -30.61 30.78
CA VAL A 111 4.22 -30.98 32.17
C VAL A 111 3.05 -31.82 32.74
N PRO A 112 3.30 -32.96 33.41
CA PRO A 112 2.27 -33.87 33.90
C PRO A 112 1.45 -33.30 35.08
N PRO A 113 0.20 -33.76 35.29
CA PRO A 113 -0.67 -33.23 36.34
C PRO A 113 -0.25 -33.77 37.72
N ALA A 114 0.25 -32.87 38.58
CA ALA A 114 0.35 -33.14 40.01
C ALA A 114 -1.05 -33.04 40.65
N ALA A 115 -1.45 -34.13 41.30
CA ALA A 115 -2.73 -34.32 41.94
C ALA A 115 -3.06 -33.25 42.98
N GLY A 116 -4.24 -32.63 42.85
CA GLY A 116 -4.82 -31.75 43.85
C GLY A 116 -5.29 -32.53 45.08
N THR A 117 -4.94 -32.02 46.26
CA THR A 117 -5.42 -32.50 47.55
C THR A 117 -6.53 -31.56 48.05
N GLU A 118 -7.65 -32.19 48.41
CA GLU A 118 -8.60 -31.80 49.47
C GLU A 118 -9.69 -30.72 49.23
N PRO A 119 -10.84 -30.87 49.95
CA PRO A 119 -12.18 -30.63 49.42
C PRO A 119 -13.01 -29.64 50.28
N ALA A 120 -14.26 -29.46 49.87
CA ALA A 120 -15.38 -28.85 50.61
C ALA A 120 -15.36 -27.30 50.75
N GLU A 121 -16.38 -26.63 50.19
CA GLU A 121 -17.52 -26.16 50.98
C GLU A 121 -18.61 -25.57 50.06
N GLN A 122 -19.81 -25.44 50.63
CA GLN A 122 -21.12 -25.46 50.00
C GLN A 122 -21.73 -24.02 49.91
N PRO A 123 -23.06 -23.81 49.82
CA PRO A 123 -23.86 -23.46 48.65
C PRO A 123 -24.39 -21.99 48.61
N GLY A 124 -24.99 -21.57 47.49
CA GLY A 124 -25.83 -20.36 47.44
C GLY A 124 -26.42 -20.03 46.06
N PRO A 125 -27.76 -19.92 45.88
CA PRO A 125 -28.41 -19.73 44.59
C PRO A 125 -28.74 -18.25 44.32
N THR A 126 -28.65 -17.78 43.07
CA THR A 126 -29.52 -16.70 42.56
C THR A 126 -29.65 -16.77 41.05
N THR A 127 -30.88 -17.05 40.64
CA THR A 127 -31.46 -16.92 39.30
C THR A 127 -31.25 -15.51 38.72
N ARG A 128 -30.78 -15.43 37.47
CA ARG A 128 -31.36 -14.47 36.50
C ARG A 128 -31.14 -14.93 35.05
N ALA A 129 -32.21 -15.39 34.44
CA ALA A 129 -32.33 -15.52 33.00
C ALA A 129 -32.49 -14.12 32.38
N SER A 130 -31.75 -13.83 31.31
CA SER A 130 -32.15 -12.90 30.25
C SER A 130 -31.27 -13.12 29.01
N THR A 131 -31.81 -13.92 28.09
CA THR A 131 -31.76 -13.83 26.62
C THR A 131 -30.57 -13.11 25.95
N ARG A 132 -29.88 -13.86 25.09
CA ARG A 132 -29.00 -13.34 24.02
C ARG A 132 -29.84 -12.48 23.07
N PHE A 133 -29.37 -11.27 22.79
CA PHE A 133 -29.86 -10.49 21.66
C PHE A 133 -28.89 -10.59 20.49
N ASP A 134 -29.50 -10.98 19.38
CA ASP A 134 -29.04 -11.05 18.01
C ASP A 134 -28.66 -9.65 17.48
N THR A 135 -27.60 -9.55 16.68
CA THR A 135 -27.10 -8.27 16.13
C THR A 135 -27.02 -8.34 14.61
N ASP A 136 -28.09 -8.82 13.98
CA ASP A 136 -28.35 -8.59 12.56
C ASP A 136 -29.34 -7.44 12.39
N ALA A 137 -28.82 -6.22 12.23
CA ALA A 137 -29.59 -5.06 11.77
C ALA A 137 -28.70 -3.98 11.14
N THR A 138 -28.77 -3.93 9.80
CA THR A 138 -28.40 -2.85 8.84
C THR A 138 -26.94 -2.71 8.41
#